data_AF-A0A4Q0PF29-F1
#
_entry.id   AF-A0A4Q0PF29-F1
#
_cell.length_a   1.000
_cell.length_b   1.000
_cell.length_c   1.000
_cell.angle_alpha   90.00
_cell.angle_beta   90.00
_cell.angle_gamma   90.00
#
_symmetry.space_group_name_H-M   'P 1'
#
loop_
_entity.id
_entity.type
_entity.pdbx_description
1 polymer ?
#
loop_
_entity_poly.entity_id
_entity_poly.type
_entity_poly.pdbx_seq_one_letter_code
_entity_poly.pdbx_strand_id
1 'polypeptide(L)'
;MIKTLSKYYILALIAVVISGNLQAQKYTLTYTSQDDTLDPSIQKGIEKIFKKVYPKLVKDFNKNSQKHVTIKIDTAYDGVAYAHQGAITISSAWLHKKPEDLDLVTHELMHLVQSYPGGAGPGWLTEGIADYVRYKYALDNDGAGWSLTPFSPNQKYENSYRITARFLLWITQNYDKNLVKKLDYDLRNKKYTAQTWKDYTGKTVDELWQEYASKPSVNS
;
A
#
# COMPACT_ATOMS: atom_id res chain seq x y z
N MET A 1 76.94 -26.81 4.92
CA MET A 1 76.14 -27.20 3.74
C MET A 1 74.70 -26.80 4.01
N ILE A 2 74.17 -25.88 3.17
CA ILE A 2 72.76 -25.57 2.93
C ILE A 2 71.96 -24.78 4.00
N LYS A 3 71.41 -23.67 3.48
CA LYS A 3 70.51 -22.65 4.02
C LYS A 3 69.16 -23.21 4.49
N THR A 4 68.55 -22.54 5.46
CA THR A 4 67.13 -22.15 5.36
C THR A 4 66.82 -20.93 6.21
N LEU A 5 66.63 -19.80 5.52
CA LEU A 5 65.99 -18.58 6.03
C LEU A 5 64.49 -18.87 6.16
N SER A 6 63.94 -18.81 7.38
CA SER A 6 62.49 -18.80 7.57
C SER A 6 61.97 -17.39 7.29
N LYS A 7 61.18 -17.25 6.22
CA LYS A 7 60.55 -16.01 5.78
C LYS A 7 59.40 -15.65 6.72
N TYR A 8 59.45 -14.43 7.24
CA TYR A 8 58.33 -13.72 7.85
C TYR A 8 57.16 -13.64 6.86
N TYR A 9 55.98 -14.11 7.27
CA TYR A 9 54.70 -13.76 6.64
C TYR A 9 53.95 -12.83 7.59
N ILE A 10 54.15 -11.53 7.42
CA ILE A 10 53.26 -10.52 8.02
C ILE A 10 52.05 -10.44 7.09
N LEU A 11 50.94 -11.06 7.50
CA LEU A 11 49.62 -10.82 6.90
C LEU A 11 49.18 -9.41 7.28
N ALA A 12 49.34 -8.45 6.36
CA ALA A 12 48.71 -7.15 6.47
C ALA A 12 47.20 -7.32 6.23
N LEU A 13 46.41 -7.28 7.31
CA LEU A 13 44.97 -7.14 7.25
C LEU A 13 44.64 -5.75 6.70
N ILE A 14 44.35 -5.67 5.41
CA ILE A 14 43.75 -4.47 4.81
C ILE A 14 42.29 -4.45 5.25
N ALA A 15 41.99 -3.72 6.32
CA ALA A 15 40.63 -3.32 6.62
C ALA A 15 40.19 -2.33 5.53
N VAL A 16 39.47 -2.83 4.53
CA VAL A 16 38.73 -1.98 3.59
C VAL A 16 37.60 -1.36 4.38
N VAL A 17 37.81 -0.14 4.88
CA VAL A 17 36.72 0.70 5.38
C VAL A 17 35.90 1.12 4.17
N ILE A 18 34.84 0.38 3.87
CA ILE A 18 33.82 0.83 2.93
C ILE A 18 33.10 1.98 3.64
N SER A 19 33.59 3.22 3.45
CA SER A 19 32.85 4.42 3.79
C SER A 19 31.72 4.60 2.78
N GLY A 20 30.71 3.75 2.87
CA GLY A 20 29.42 4.01 2.24
C GLY A 20 28.75 5.13 3.03
N ASN A 21 28.36 6.20 2.35
CA ASN A 21 27.38 7.14 2.90
C ASN A 21 26.08 6.35 3.16
N LEU A 22 25.93 5.81 4.37
CA LEU A 22 24.65 5.30 4.86
C LEU A 22 23.72 6.50 5.01
N GLN A 23 23.06 6.90 3.91
CA GLN A 23 21.89 7.74 4.03
C GLN A 23 20.91 6.97 4.92
N ALA A 24 20.65 7.50 6.12
CA ALA A 24 19.65 6.94 7.00
C ALA A 24 18.34 6.76 6.21
N GLN A 25 17.75 5.58 6.30
CA GLN A 25 16.51 5.30 5.58
C GLN A 25 15.42 6.26 6.08
N LYS A 26 14.90 7.12 5.19
CA LYS A 26 13.94 8.19 5.53
C LYS A 26 12.69 7.66 6.26
N TYR A 27 12.32 6.42 5.96
CA TYR A 27 11.19 5.72 6.57
C TYR A 27 11.67 4.41 7.19
N THR A 28 11.16 4.07 8.36
CA THR A 28 11.57 2.90 9.14
C THR A 28 10.36 2.02 9.44
N LEU A 29 10.62 0.72 9.59
CA LEU A 29 9.61 -0.30 9.87
C LEU A 29 10.01 -1.09 11.11
N THR A 30 9.09 -1.20 12.06
CA THR A 30 9.12 -2.24 13.09
C THR A 30 8.21 -3.38 12.65
N TYR A 31 8.75 -4.59 12.55
CA TYR A 31 7.97 -5.80 12.32
C TYR A 31 7.98 -6.65 13.58
N THR A 32 6.81 -7.11 14.01
CA THR A 32 6.65 -8.06 15.12
C THR A 32 5.71 -9.17 14.69
N SER A 33 6.01 -10.41 15.11
CA SER A 33 5.13 -11.55 14.88
C SER A 33 4.83 -12.25 16.20
N GLN A 34 3.56 -12.57 16.42
CA GLN A 34 3.12 -13.48 17.48
C GLN A 34 3.10 -14.95 17.03
N ASP A 35 3.47 -15.21 15.77
CA ASP A 35 3.55 -16.54 15.17
C ASP A 35 4.98 -16.80 14.70
N ASP A 36 5.67 -17.72 15.37
CA ASP A 36 7.03 -18.15 15.06
C ASP A 36 7.10 -19.25 14.00
N THR A 37 5.94 -19.77 13.56
CA THR A 37 5.83 -20.82 12.54
C THR A 37 5.69 -20.29 11.12
N LEU A 38 5.49 -18.97 10.95
CA LEU A 38 5.40 -18.34 9.63
C LEU A 38 6.72 -18.46 8.86
N ASP A 39 6.60 -18.69 7.56
CA ASP A 39 7.76 -18.75 6.67
C ASP A 39 8.53 -17.40 6.71
N PRO A 40 9.85 -17.40 6.94
CA PRO A 40 10.66 -16.18 6.99
C PRO A 40 10.58 -15.30 5.72
N SER A 41 10.17 -15.86 4.59
CA SER A 41 9.93 -15.12 3.34
C SER A 41 8.77 -14.13 3.46
N ILE A 42 7.79 -14.37 4.35
CA ILE A 42 6.66 -13.46 4.61
C ILE A 42 7.18 -12.13 5.15
N GLN A 43 8.00 -12.16 6.20
CA GLN A 43 8.62 -10.94 6.75
C GLN A 43 9.45 -10.22 5.67
N LYS A 44 10.29 -10.95 4.93
CA LYS A 44 11.11 -10.36 3.85
C LYS A 44 10.26 -9.71 2.76
N GLY A 45 9.13 -10.32 2.40
CA GLY A 45 8.19 -9.79 1.42
C GLY A 45 7.49 -8.52 1.90
N ILE A 46 7.00 -8.50 3.14
CA ILE A 46 6.41 -7.32 3.79
C ILE A 46 7.43 -6.17 3.83
N GLU A 47 8.66 -6.43 4.27
CA GLU A 47 9.72 -5.43 4.29
C GLU A 47 10.05 -4.89 2.89
N LYS A 48 10.07 -5.76 1.88
CA LYS A 48 10.30 -5.37 0.48
C LYS A 48 9.20 -4.46 -0.02
N ILE A 49 7.93 -4.77 0.25
CA ILE A 49 6.78 -3.94 -0.11
C ILE A 49 6.90 -2.58 0.59
N PHE A 50 7.09 -2.55 1.91
CA PHE A 50 7.28 -1.30 2.66
C PHE A 50 8.39 -0.43 2.04
N LYS A 51 9.58 -1.00 1.82
CA LYS A 51 10.76 -0.29 1.28
C LYS A 51 10.49 0.30 -0.12
N LYS A 52 9.72 -0.39 -0.97
CA LYS A 52 9.46 0.04 -2.36
C LYS A 52 8.22 0.90 -2.53
N VAL A 53 7.18 0.67 -1.74
CA VAL A 53 5.83 1.21 -1.94
C VAL A 53 5.59 2.42 -1.03
N TYR A 54 5.86 2.31 0.27
CA TYR A 54 5.54 3.37 1.23
C TYR A 54 6.15 4.74 0.86
N PRO A 55 7.44 4.84 0.48
CA PRO A 55 8.02 6.13 0.06
C PRO A 55 7.31 6.76 -1.14
N LYS A 56 6.77 5.95 -2.06
CA LYS A 56 6.03 6.43 -3.23
C LYS A 56 4.66 6.96 -2.81
N LEU A 57 3.94 6.22 -1.95
CA LEU A 57 2.63 6.67 -1.44
C LEU A 57 2.75 7.99 -0.68
N VAL A 58 3.72 8.11 0.22
CA VAL A 58 4.00 9.36 0.95
C VAL A 58 4.34 10.52 -0.01
N LYS A 59 5.12 10.27 -1.05
CA LYS A 59 5.46 11.30 -2.05
C LYS A 59 4.23 11.76 -2.84
N ASP A 60 3.39 10.82 -3.26
CA ASP A 60 2.33 11.06 -4.23
C ASP A 60 1.02 11.56 -3.61
N PHE A 61 0.76 11.20 -2.35
CA PHE A 61 -0.50 11.52 -1.66
C PHE A 61 -0.29 12.44 -0.47
N ASN A 62 0.52 12.05 0.53
CA ASN A 62 0.66 12.82 1.76
C ASN A 62 2.11 12.87 2.27
N LYS A 63 2.83 13.95 1.97
CA LYS A 63 4.25 14.15 2.37
C LYS A 63 4.45 14.27 3.89
N ASN A 64 3.38 14.51 4.64
CA ASN A 64 3.38 14.64 6.10
C ASN A 64 3.04 13.33 6.81
N SER A 65 2.95 12.22 6.07
CA SER A 65 2.75 10.90 6.67
C SER A 65 3.86 10.55 7.66
N GLN A 66 3.53 9.68 8.61
CA GLN A 66 4.46 9.19 9.62
C GLN A 66 5.74 8.61 9.00
N LYS A 67 6.86 8.76 9.72
CA LYS A 67 8.17 8.25 9.27
C LYS A 67 8.46 6.84 9.75
N HIS A 68 7.76 6.42 10.80
CA HIS A 68 7.88 5.10 11.40
C HIS A 68 6.57 4.36 11.20
N VAL A 69 6.62 3.12 10.73
CA VAL A 69 5.46 2.23 10.60
C VAL A 69 5.70 1.00 11.46
N THR A 70 4.66 0.55 12.15
CA THR A 70 4.68 -0.75 12.84
C THR A 70 3.76 -1.72 12.11
N ILE A 71 4.26 -2.92 11.82
CA ILE A 71 3.46 -4.05 11.33
C ILE A 71 3.53 -5.16 12.37
N LYS A 72 2.37 -5.65 12.79
CA LYS A 72 2.20 -6.76 13.72
C LYS A 72 1.49 -7.91 13.03
N ILE A 73 2.01 -9.12 13.17
CA ILE A 73 1.24 -10.34 12.90
C ILE A 73 0.55 -10.78 14.19
N ASP A 74 -0.76 -10.97 14.12
CA ASP A 74 -1.62 -11.30 15.25
C ASP A 74 -2.29 -12.66 15.05
N THR A 75 -2.15 -13.56 16.02
CA THR A 75 -2.70 -14.92 15.98
C THR A 75 -4.16 -14.99 16.45
N ALA A 76 -4.66 -13.95 17.11
CA ALA A 76 -6.04 -13.86 17.59
C ALA A 76 -6.97 -13.10 16.64
N TYR A 77 -6.42 -12.37 15.65
CA TYR A 77 -7.21 -11.60 14.70
C TYR A 77 -7.77 -12.49 13.57
N ASP A 78 -9.08 -12.41 13.36
CA ASP A 78 -9.87 -13.27 12.46
C ASP A 78 -10.20 -12.63 11.09
N GLY A 79 -9.86 -11.35 10.89
CA GLY A 79 -9.96 -10.67 9.60
C GLY A 79 -8.74 -10.92 8.69
N VAL A 80 -8.52 -10.01 7.74
CA VAL A 80 -7.36 -10.05 6.83
C VAL A 80 -6.23 -9.18 7.38
N ALA A 81 -6.46 -7.88 7.41
CA ALA A 81 -5.60 -6.89 8.04
C ALA A 81 -6.42 -5.63 8.36
N TYR A 82 -5.85 -4.74 9.18
CA TYR A 82 -6.35 -3.38 9.37
C TYR A 82 -5.22 -2.44 9.78
N ALA A 83 -5.40 -1.16 9.50
CA ALA A 83 -4.55 -0.08 9.98
C ALA A 83 -5.26 0.76 11.05
N HIS A 84 -4.62 0.96 12.20
CA HIS A 84 -5.13 1.81 13.27
C HIS A 84 -3.97 2.44 14.06
N GLN A 85 -4.13 3.71 14.45
CA GLN A 85 -3.15 4.44 15.29
C GLN A 85 -1.69 4.35 14.81
N GLY A 86 -1.47 4.35 13.49
CA GLY A 86 -0.12 4.29 12.93
C GLY A 86 0.50 2.89 12.83
N ALA A 87 -0.24 1.86 13.24
CA ALA A 87 0.16 0.47 13.12
C ALA A 87 -0.75 -0.28 12.15
N ILE A 88 -0.20 -1.34 11.57
CA ILE A 88 -0.93 -2.31 10.75
C ILE A 88 -0.90 -3.63 11.51
N THR A 89 -2.07 -4.26 11.63
CA THR A 89 -2.22 -5.62 12.15
C THR A 89 -2.63 -6.53 11.01
N ILE A 90 -1.95 -7.66 10.84
CA ILE A 90 -2.24 -8.67 9.81
C ILE A 90 -2.55 -9.99 10.52
N SER A 91 -3.57 -10.70 10.05
CA SER A 91 -3.95 -12.01 10.60
C SER A 91 -2.90 -13.06 10.24
N SER A 92 -2.41 -13.79 11.25
CA SER A 92 -1.55 -14.95 11.00
C SER A 92 -2.28 -16.05 10.23
N ALA A 93 -3.56 -16.29 10.57
CA ALA A 93 -4.39 -17.29 9.90
C ALA A 93 -4.55 -16.97 8.40
N TRP A 94 -4.66 -15.69 8.04
CA TRP A 94 -4.67 -15.28 6.63
C TRP A 94 -3.34 -15.59 5.94
N LEU A 95 -2.20 -15.27 6.56
CA LEU A 95 -0.88 -15.50 5.97
C LEU A 95 -0.55 -16.99 5.80
N HIS A 96 -1.04 -17.87 6.67
CA HIS A 96 -0.96 -19.32 6.45
C HIS A 96 -1.85 -19.80 5.30
N LYS A 97 -3.05 -19.21 5.16
CA LYS A 97 -4.01 -19.56 4.11
C LYS A 97 -3.62 -19.00 2.73
N LYS A 98 -3.01 -17.83 2.72
CA LYS A 98 -2.70 -16.98 1.56
C LYS A 98 -1.30 -16.35 1.69
N PRO A 99 -0.23 -17.17 1.78
CA PRO A 99 1.14 -16.68 1.93
C PRO A 99 1.60 -15.78 0.78
N GLU A 100 0.98 -15.91 -0.39
CA GLU A 100 1.22 -15.08 -1.57
C GLU A 100 0.62 -13.66 -1.49
N ASP A 101 -0.38 -13.43 -0.64
CA ASP A 101 -1.17 -12.18 -0.61
C ASP A 101 -0.49 -11.04 0.18
N LEU A 102 0.81 -10.86 0.01
CA LEU A 102 1.55 -9.85 0.78
C LEU A 102 1.22 -8.41 0.35
N ASP A 103 0.71 -8.21 -0.86
CA ASP A 103 0.32 -6.90 -1.35
C ASP A 103 -0.94 -6.32 -0.69
N LEU A 104 -1.62 -7.08 0.18
CA LEU A 104 -2.55 -6.50 1.15
C LEU A 104 -1.88 -5.38 1.96
N VAL A 105 -0.57 -5.45 2.20
CA VAL A 105 0.18 -4.42 2.91
C VAL A 105 0.14 -3.07 2.17
N THR A 106 0.04 -3.07 0.83
CA THR A 106 -0.08 -1.82 0.07
C THR A 106 -1.40 -1.10 0.38
N HIS A 107 -2.50 -1.84 0.57
CA HIS A 107 -3.78 -1.29 1.00
C HIS A 107 -3.65 -0.66 2.40
N GLU A 108 -3.10 -1.41 3.36
CA GLU A 108 -2.96 -0.93 4.74
C GLU A 108 -2.00 0.25 4.89
N LEU A 109 -0.91 0.26 4.11
CA LEU A 109 0.00 1.41 4.04
C LEU A 109 -0.71 2.65 3.51
N MET A 110 -1.68 2.51 2.60
CA MET A 110 -2.46 3.64 2.13
C MET A 110 -3.31 4.23 3.25
N HIS A 111 -3.94 3.43 4.11
CA HIS A 111 -4.68 3.94 5.28
C HIS A 111 -3.81 4.80 6.20
N LEU A 112 -2.53 4.43 6.37
CA LEU A 112 -1.56 5.26 7.13
C LEU A 112 -1.22 6.60 6.44
N VAL A 113 -1.27 6.65 5.11
CA VAL A 113 -1.01 7.85 4.29
C VAL A 113 -2.24 8.74 4.23
N GLN A 114 -3.43 8.13 4.09
CA GLN A 114 -4.72 8.79 4.18
C GLN A 114 -4.82 9.51 5.51
N SER A 115 -4.64 8.82 6.64
CA SER A 115 -4.72 9.41 7.99
C SER A 115 -5.92 10.35 8.14
N TYR A 116 -7.06 9.98 7.54
CA TYR A 116 -8.21 10.86 7.44
C TYR A 116 -8.77 11.19 8.83
N PRO A 117 -9.10 12.47 9.11
CA PRO A 117 -9.73 12.84 10.37
C PRO A 117 -11.17 12.30 10.44
N GLY A 118 -11.70 12.16 11.66
CA GLY A 118 -13.09 11.72 11.88
C GLY A 118 -14.09 12.59 11.11
N GLY A 119 -15.00 11.94 10.37
CA GLY A 119 -15.98 12.60 9.51
C GLY A 119 -15.39 13.28 8.28
N ALA A 120 -14.24 12.82 7.78
CA ALA A 120 -13.63 13.31 6.54
C ALA A 120 -14.48 13.05 5.29
N GLY A 121 -15.19 11.93 5.26
CA GLY A 121 -16.01 11.50 4.13
C GLY A 121 -16.52 10.07 4.35
N PRO A 122 -17.16 9.48 3.33
CA PRO A 122 -17.77 8.18 3.46
C PRO A 122 -16.72 7.05 3.48
N GLY A 123 -17.00 6.00 4.26
CA GLY A 123 -16.10 4.84 4.38
C GLY A 123 -15.84 4.14 3.05
N TRP A 124 -16.84 4.04 2.17
CA TRP A 124 -16.69 3.39 0.87
C TRP A 124 -15.61 4.03 -0.01
N LEU A 125 -15.45 5.35 0.09
CA LEU A 125 -14.43 6.06 -0.67
C LEU A 125 -13.04 5.88 -0.04
N THR A 126 -12.99 5.78 1.30
CA THR A 126 -11.75 5.49 2.04
C THR A 126 -11.16 4.15 1.60
N GLU A 127 -11.98 3.09 1.66
CA GLU A 127 -11.59 1.74 1.21
C GLU A 127 -11.34 1.66 -0.29
N GLY A 128 -12.18 2.34 -1.09
CA GLY A 128 -12.03 2.36 -2.54
C GLY A 128 -10.72 3.01 -3.01
N ILE A 129 -10.28 4.08 -2.34
CA ILE A 129 -8.97 4.71 -2.62
C ILE A 129 -7.83 3.76 -2.22
N ALA A 130 -7.94 3.07 -1.08
CA ALA A 130 -6.92 2.11 -0.64
C ALA A 130 -6.75 0.96 -1.66
N ASP A 131 -7.85 0.40 -2.18
CA ASP A 131 -7.78 -0.64 -3.22
C ASP A 131 -7.38 -0.11 -4.60
N TYR A 132 -7.72 1.14 -4.94
CA TYR A 132 -7.19 1.78 -6.15
C TYR A 132 -5.65 1.90 -6.07
N VAL A 133 -5.15 2.27 -4.90
CA VAL A 133 -3.71 2.36 -4.63
C VAL A 133 -3.06 0.98 -4.67
N ARG A 134 -3.67 -0.04 -4.05
CA ARG A 134 -3.21 -1.43 -4.19
C ARG A 134 -3.13 -1.85 -5.66
N TYR A 135 -4.15 -1.57 -6.45
CA TYR A 135 -4.12 -1.87 -7.88
C TYR A 135 -2.95 -1.19 -8.62
N LYS A 136 -2.64 0.07 -8.29
CA LYS A 136 -1.60 0.86 -8.99
C LYS A 136 -0.17 0.68 -8.48
N TYR A 137 0.01 0.36 -7.20
CA TYR A 137 1.31 0.43 -6.53
C TYR A 137 1.81 -0.90 -5.95
N ALA A 138 0.95 -1.93 -5.86
CA ALA A 138 1.35 -3.27 -5.47
C ALA A 138 2.46 -3.83 -6.37
N LEU A 139 3.26 -4.74 -5.84
CA LEU A 139 4.40 -5.31 -6.56
C LEU A 139 4.05 -6.56 -7.36
N ASP A 140 3.03 -7.31 -6.93
CA ASP A 140 2.68 -8.65 -7.40
C ASP A 140 1.21 -9.03 -7.07
N ASN A 141 0.25 -8.23 -7.55
CA ASN A 141 -1.17 -8.57 -7.40
C ASN A 141 -1.54 -9.88 -8.11
N ASP A 142 -0.91 -10.18 -9.25
CA ASP A 142 -1.17 -11.40 -10.01
C ASP A 142 -0.73 -12.64 -9.23
N GLY A 143 0.46 -12.61 -8.61
CA GLY A 143 0.94 -13.67 -7.72
C GLY A 143 0.03 -13.86 -6.50
N ALA A 144 -0.56 -12.78 -5.99
CA ALA A 144 -1.56 -12.83 -4.91
C ALA A 144 -2.95 -13.34 -5.36
N GLY A 145 -3.19 -13.54 -6.66
CA GLY A 145 -4.51 -13.82 -7.20
C GLY A 145 -5.52 -12.69 -6.98
N TRP A 146 -5.04 -11.45 -6.81
CA TRP A 146 -5.85 -10.27 -6.55
C TRP A 146 -6.03 -9.44 -7.82
N SER A 147 -7.24 -8.94 -8.06
CA SER A 147 -7.56 -8.10 -9.23
C SER A 147 -8.67 -7.12 -8.90
N LEU A 148 -8.97 -6.15 -9.75
CA LEU A 148 -10.19 -5.36 -9.57
C LEU A 148 -11.43 -6.19 -9.92
N THR A 149 -12.50 -6.06 -9.13
CA THR A 149 -13.75 -6.80 -9.37
C THR A 149 -14.39 -6.32 -10.68
N PRO A 150 -14.64 -7.20 -11.65
CA PRO A 150 -15.34 -6.82 -12.88
C PRO A 150 -16.71 -6.19 -12.58
N PHE A 151 -17.12 -5.25 -13.43
CA PHE A 151 -18.42 -4.61 -13.32
C PHE A 151 -19.54 -5.65 -13.35
N SER A 152 -20.55 -5.46 -12.50
CA SER A 152 -21.82 -6.17 -12.52
C SER A 152 -22.96 -5.19 -12.22
N PRO A 153 -24.13 -5.32 -12.87
CA PRO A 153 -25.27 -4.43 -12.64
C PRO A 153 -25.84 -4.50 -11.21
N ASN A 154 -25.51 -5.55 -10.44
CA ASN A 154 -25.92 -5.69 -9.04
C ASN A 154 -24.98 -4.97 -8.05
N GLN A 155 -24.01 -4.21 -8.56
CA GLN A 155 -23.05 -3.44 -7.75
C GLN A 155 -23.41 -1.95 -7.72
N LYS A 156 -22.83 -1.24 -6.75
CA LYS A 156 -22.85 0.21 -6.61
C LYS A 156 -21.49 0.73 -6.15
N TYR A 157 -21.17 2.00 -6.39
CA TYR A 157 -19.90 2.60 -5.98
C TYR A 157 -19.70 2.59 -4.45
N GLU A 158 -20.76 2.45 -3.66
CA GLU A 158 -20.70 2.34 -2.20
C GLU A 158 -20.35 0.92 -1.72
N ASN A 159 -20.25 -0.08 -2.60
CA ASN A 159 -19.80 -1.42 -2.22
C ASN A 159 -18.33 -1.48 -1.78
N SER A 160 -17.61 -0.35 -1.81
CA SER A 160 -16.25 -0.20 -1.28
C SER A 160 -15.21 -1.03 -2.05
N TYR A 161 -13.96 -1.03 -1.56
CA TYR A 161 -12.90 -1.94 -1.98
C TYR A 161 -12.73 -1.99 -3.52
N ARG A 162 -12.45 -3.18 -4.04
CA ARG A 162 -12.23 -3.53 -5.45
C ARG A 162 -13.29 -2.98 -6.42
N ILE A 163 -14.55 -2.88 -6.00
CA ILE A 163 -15.65 -2.35 -6.84
C ILE A 163 -15.48 -0.84 -7.01
N THR A 164 -15.36 -0.11 -5.89
CA THR A 164 -15.12 1.33 -5.92
C THR A 164 -13.78 1.64 -6.59
N ALA A 165 -12.73 0.87 -6.32
CA ALA A 165 -11.41 1.06 -6.92
C ALA A 165 -11.45 0.95 -8.45
N ARG A 166 -12.23 0.00 -9.00
CA ARG A 166 -12.40 -0.12 -10.45
C ARG A 166 -13.17 1.04 -11.06
N PHE A 167 -14.18 1.55 -10.34
CA PHE A 167 -14.87 2.76 -10.74
C PHE A 167 -13.95 3.99 -10.71
N LEU A 168 -13.14 4.17 -9.66
CA LEU A 168 -12.13 5.23 -9.59
C LEU A 168 -11.14 5.12 -10.75
N LEU A 169 -10.69 3.91 -11.12
CA LEU A 169 -9.87 3.67 -12.30
C LEU A 169 -10.54 4.17 -13.57
N TRP A 170 -11.80 3.80 -13.79
CA TRP A 170 -12.55 4.26 -14.94
C TRP A 170 -12.64 5.79 -15.00
N ILE A 171 -12.94 6.47 -13.89
CA ILE A 171 -13.02 7.94 -13.89
C ILE A 171 -11.64 8.56 -14.18
N THR A 172 -10.55 7.99 -13.64
CA THR A 172 -9.21 8.51 -13.92
C THR A 172 -8.78 8.37 -15.38
N GLN A 173 -9.40 7.44 -16.12
CA GLN A 173 -9.12 7.24 -17.55
C GLN A 173 -9.99 8.11 -18.46
N ASN A 174 -11.19 8.50 -18.02
CA ASN A 174 -12.17 9.19 -18.86
C ASN A 174 -12.36 10.67 -18.52
N TYR A 175 -12.02 11.10 -17.30
CA TYR A 175 -12.28 12.46 -16.82
C TYR A 175 -11.01 13.15 -16.31
N ASP A 176 -10.47 12.69 -15.19
CA ASP A 176 -9.33 13.32 -14.55
C ASP A 176 -8.36 12.28 -13.98
N LYS A 177 -7.20 12.14 -14.64
CA LYS A 177 -6.11 11.24 -14.21
C LYS A 177 -5.62 11.47 -12.79
N ASN A 178 -5.85 12.66 -12.23
CA ASN A 178 -5.43 13.04 -10.87
C ASN A 178 -6.58 12.97 -9.86
N LEU A 179 -7.79 12.56 -10.25
CA LEU A 179 -8.98 12.58 -9.39
C LEU A 179 -8.72 11.94 -8.02
N VAL A 180 -8.15 10.73 -7.99
CA VAL A 180 -7.93 9.99 -6.74
C VAL A 180 -7.01 10.77 -5.77
N LYS A 181 -5.98 11.45 -6.29
CA LYS A 181 -5.09 12.30 -5.47
C LYS A 181 -5.82 13.53 -4.94
N LYS A 182 -6.71 14.13 -5.73
CA LYS A 182 -7.53 15.28 -5.31
C LYS A 182 -8.56 14.88 -4.24
N LEU A 183 -9.23 13.74 -4.43
CA LEU A 183 -10.17 13.20 -3.44
C LEU A 183 -9.47 12.88 -2.12
N ASP A 184 -8.33 12.19 -2.15
CA ASP A 184 -7.51 11.94 -0.95
C ASP A 184 -7.14 13.25 -0.24
N TYR A 185 -6.71 14.27 -1.00
CA TYR A 185 -6.38 15.57 -0.43
C TYR A 185 -7.59 16.24 0.23
N ASP A 186 -8.76 16.25 -0.41
CA ASP A 186 -9.96 16.87 0.15
C ASP A 186 -10.47 16.12 1.38
N LEU A 187 -10.41 14.79 1.38
CA LEU A 187 -10.74 13.95 2.54
C LEU A 187 -9.81 14.26 3.71
N ARG A 188 -8.49 14.30 3.50
CA ARG A 188 -7.50 14.68 4.53
C ARG A 188 -7.77 16.04 5.15
N ASN A 189 -8.23 16.99 4.35
CA ASN A 189 -8.45 18.37 4.78
C ASN A 189 -9.91 18.66 5.19
N LYS A 190 -10.78 17.66 5.29
CA LYS A 190 -12.23 17.80 5.56
C LYS A 190 -12.94 18.77 4.62
N LYS A 191 -12.54 18.78 3.34
CA LYS A 191 -13.13 19.59 2.27
C LYS A 191 -14.04 18.79 1.34
N TYR A 192 -14.01 17.46 1.44
CA TYR A 192 -14.84 16.59 0.61
C TYR A 192 -16.33 16.85 0.85
N THR A 193 -17.08 17.00 -0.23
CA THR A 193 -18.54 17.03 -0.23
C THR A 193 -19.06 16.27 -1.46
N ALA A 194 -20.38 16.04 -1.55
CA ALA A 194 -20.98 15.47 -2.76
C ALA A 194 -20.71 16.32 -4.01
N GLN A 195 -20.53 17.65 -3.85
CA GLN A 195 -20.25 18.58 -4.93
C GLN A 195 -18.83 18.44 -5.50
N THR A 196 -17.87 17.90 -4.72
CA THR A 196 -16.49 17.67 -5.16
C THR A 196 -16.41 16.85 -6.46
N TRP A 197 -17.30 15.89 -6.66
CA TRP A 197 -17.38 15.12 -7.91
C TRP A 197 -17.71 16.00 -9.10
N LYS A 198 -18.71 16.88 -8.96
CA LYS A 198 -19.10 17.83 -10.00
C LYS A 198 -17.98 18.82 -10.28
N ASP A 199 -17.30 19.30 -9.25
CA ASP A 199 -16.22 20.28 -9.41
C ASP A 199 -15.03 19.70 -10.18
N TYR A 200 -14.72 18.40 -10.01
CA TYR A 200 -13.61 17.75 -10.70
C TYR A 200 -13.97 17.08 -12.03
N THR A 201 -15.24 16.72 -12.26
CA THR A 201 -15.63 15.92 -13.43
C THR A 201 -16.77 16.54 -14.24
N GLY A 202 -17.42 17.57 -13.73
CA GLY A 202 -18.66 18.13 -14.29
C GLY A 202 -19.92 17.33 -13.96
N LYS A 203 -19.81 16.19 -13.27
CA LYS A 203 -20.92 15.24 -12.99
C LYS A 203 -21.00 14.85 -11.52
N THR A 204 -22.19 14.55 -11.05
CA THR A 204 -22.38 13.89 -9.74
C THR A 204 -21.79 12.48 -9.76
N VAL A 205 -21.52 11.92 -8.57
CA VAL A 205 -21.09 10.53 -8.44
C VAL A 205 -22.11 9.53 -9.01
N ASP A 206 -23.42 9.82 -8.89
CA ASP A 206 -24.49 8.97 -9.44
C ASP A 206 -24.50 9.00 -10.98
N GLU A 207 -24.37 10.17 -11.59
CA GLU A 207 -24.26 10.30 -13.05
C GLU A 207 -23.00 9.61 -13.58
N LEU A 208 -21.87 9.74 -12.89
CA LEU A 208 -20.64 9.03 -13.22
C LEU A 208 -20.81 7.51 -13.13
N TRP A 209 -21.52 7.01 -12.10
CA TRP A 209 -21.78 5.59 -11.95
C TRP A 209 -22.69 5.04 -13.05
N GLN A 210 -23.74 5.78 -13.40
CA GLN A 210 -24.62 5.41 -14.53
C GLN A 210 -23.84 5.34 -15.84
N GLU A 211 -22.94 6.30 -16.07
CA GLU A 211 -22.11 6.30 -17.28
C GLU A 211 -21.10 5.14 -17.27
N TYR A 212 -20.45 4.89 -16.14
CA TYR A 212 -19.58 3.73 -15.93
C TYR A 212 -20.32 2.42 -16.21
N ALA A 213 -21.55 2.27 -15.69
CA ALA A 213 -22.39 1.10 -15.92
C ALA A 213 -22.73 0.89 -17.41
N SER A 214 -22.86 1.98 -18.19
CA SER A 214 -23.10 1.91 -19.63
C SER A 214 -21.86 1.54 -20.46
N LYS A 215 -20.66 1.89 -19.98
CA LYS A 215 -19.38 1.70 -20.69
C LYS A 215 -18.27 1.30 -19.71
N PRO A 216 -18.31 0.08 -19.13
CA PRO A 216 -17.49 -0.26 -17.97
C PRO A 216 -16.03 -0.61 -18.31
N SER A 217 -15.59 -0.48 -19.57
CA SER A 217 -14.23 -0.84 -19.99
C SER A 217 -13.17 0.01 -19.28
N VAL A 218 -12.13 -0.64 -18.75
CA VAL A 218 -10.93 0.02 -18.20
C VAL A 218 -9.70 -0.61 -18.84
N ASN A 219 -8.70 0.21 -19.11
CA ASN A 219 -7.41 -0.26 -19.60
C ASN A 219 -6.50 -0.59 -18.42
N SER A 220 -5.79 -1.72 -18.49
CA SER A 220 -4.79 -2.10 -17.48
C SER A 220 -3.51 -1.31 -17.66
#